data_AF-A0A8B9XTT4-F1
#
_entry.id   AF-A0A8B9XTT4-F1
#
_cell.length_a   1.000
_cell.length_b   1.000
_cell.length_c   1.000
_cell.angle_alpha   90.00
_cell.angle_beta   90.00
_cell.angle_gamma   90.00
#
_symmetry.space_group_name_H-M   'P 1'
#
loop_
_entity.id
_entity.type
_entity.pdbx_description
1 polymer ?
#
loop_
_entity_poly.entity_id
_entity_poly.type
_entity_poly.pdbx_seq_one_letter_code
_entity_poly.pdbx_strand_id
1 'polypeptide(L)'
;MEAEASPPVGSPPCCLWFQRPGVYEDEKGRIWVAVAMQIIPSYRARGSGAPESTHDDSITVHLWQLPNQMPRSPSSLLVSGLPIKWELYPGRRYRGTDSRLWEIVDHDQVISMENLILKRLPSGSH
;
A
#
# COMPACT_ATOMS: atom_id res chain seq x y z
N MET A 1 -9.10 27.16 7.91
CA MET A 1 -8.94 26.27 6.74
C MET A 1 -9.22 24.88 7.24
N GLU A 2 -10.51 24.52 7.27
CA GLU A 2 -10.95 23.17 7.62
C GLU A 2 -10.50 22.25 6.49
N ALA A 3 -9.72 21.22 6.81
CA ALA A 3 -9.53 20.12 5.91
C ALA A 3 -10.92 19.55 5.64
N GLU A 4 -11.40 19.70 4.41
CA GLU A 4 -12.62 19.04 3.94
C GLU A 4 -12.37 17.54 4.14
N ALA A 5 -12.85 17.03 5.27
CA ALA A 5 -12.75 15.62 5.59
C ALA A 5 -13.68 14.95 4.61
N SER A 6 -13.10 14.34 3.58
CA SER A 6 -13.82 13.52 2.64
C SER A 6 -14.76 12.57 3.40
N PRO A 7 -15.95 12.26 2.84
CA PRO A 7 -16.92 11.41 3.50
C PRO A 7 -16.23 10.15 4.02
N PRO A 8 -16.57 9.67 5.24
CA PRO A 8 -15.94 8.49 5.79
C PRO A 8 -16.19 7.33 4.83
N VAL A 9 -15.17 7.02 4.03
CA VAL A 9 -15.07 5.77 3.31
C VAL A 9 -15.22 4.66 4.36
N GLY A 10 -15.88 3.56 4.00
CA GLY A 10 -16.15 2.48 4.94
C GLY A 10 -14.87 1.94 5.57
N SER A 11 -14.98 0.91 6.41
CA SER A 11 -13.78 0.27 6.95
C SER A 11 -12.84 -0.19 5.83
N PRO A 12 -11.52 0.03 5.95
CA PRO A 12 -10.56 -0.50 5.00
C PRO A 12 -10.65 -2.03 4.95
N PRO A 13 -10.30 -2.66 3.82
CA PRO A 13 -10.40 -4.11 3.67
C PRO A 13 -9.59 -4.84 4.76
N CYS A 14 -10.10 -5.90 5.37
CA CYS A 14 -9.32 -6.60 6.40
C CYS A 14 -8.20 -7.43 5.79
N CYS A 15 -8.33 -7.86 4.54
CA CYS A 15 -7.33 -8.64 3.82
C CYS A 15 -7.30 -8.24 2.36
N LEU A 16 -6.11 -8.24 1.77
CA LEU A 16 -5.89 -8.11 0.34
C LEU A 16 -5.01 -9.28 -0.12
N TRP A 17 -5.52 -10.12 -1.03
CA TRP A 17 -4.79 -11.24 -1.62
C TRP A 17 -4.36 -10.92 -3.03
N PHE A 18 -3.10 -11.23 -3.34
CA PHE A 18 -2.54 -11.11 -4.66
C PHE A 18 -3.27 -12.06 -5.62
N GLN A 19 -3.82 -11.48 -6.68
CA GLN A 19 -4.37 -12.23 -7.81
C GLN A 19 -3.37 -12.24 -8.96
N ARG A 20 -2.86 -11.06 -9.34
CA ARG A 20 -1.93 -10.86 -10.45
C ARG A 20 -1.01 -9.69 -10.13
N PRO A 21 0.10 -9.49 -10.87
CA PRO A 21 0.96 -8.34 -10.67
C PRO A 21 0.18 -7.02 -10.70
N GLY A 22 0.08 -6.36 -9.53
CA GLY A 22 -0.65 -5.10 -9.36
C GLY A 22 -2.15 -5.22 -9.17
N VAL A 23 -2.69 -6.44 -9.02
CA VAL A 23 -4.11 -6.70 -8.79
C VAL A 23 -4.27 -7.54 -7.53
N TYR A 24 -5.09 -7.04 -6.63
CA TYR A 24 -5.41 -7.63 -5.34
C TYR A 24 -6.93 -7.80 -5.22
N GLU A 25 -7.35 -8.76 -4.43
CA GLU A 25 -8.74 -9.01 -4.10
C GLU A 25 -8.94 -8.90 -2.60
N ASP A 26 -10.02 -8.27 -2.15
CA ASP A 26 -10.37 -8.25 -0.72
C ASP A 26 -11.40 -9.29 -0.31
N GLU A 27 -11.68 -9.38 0.98
CA GLU A 27 -12.61 -10.35 1.59
C GLU A 27 -14.04 -10.33 1.03
N LYS A 28 -14.47 -9.20 0.46
CA LYS A 28 -15.77 -9.03 -0.17
C LYS A 28 -15.72 -9.32 -1.68
N GLY A 29 -14.58 -9.77 -2.19
CA GLY A 29 -14.36 -10.01 -3.61
C GLY A 29 -14.25 -8.74 -4.46
N ARG A 30 -13.96 -7.57 -3.87
CA ARG A 30 -13.70 -6.36 -4.68
C ARG A 30 -12.24 -6.38 -5.12
N ILE A 31 -12.03 -5.82 -6.31
CA ILE A 31 -10.73 -5.82 -6.97
C ILE A 31 -10.03 -4.49 -6.71
N TRP A 32 -8.81 -4.58 -6.21
CA TRP A 32 -7.92 -3.47 -5.90
C TRP A 32 -6.72 -3.48 -6.84
N VAL A 33 -6.46 -2.36 -7.49
CA VAL A 33 -5.40 -2.26 -8.49
C VAL A 33 -4.37 -1.26 -8.03
N ALA A 34 -3.13 -1.71 -7.92
CA ALA A 34 -2.01 -0.83 -7.67
C ALA A 34 -1.72 0.01 -8.93
N VAL A 35 -2.11 1.28 -8.88
CA VAL A 35 -1.97 2.22 -10.00
C VAL A 35 -0.65 2.99 -9.94
N ALA A 36 -0.07 3.14 -8.75
CA ALA A 36 1.22 3.78 -8.56
C ALA A 36 2.00 3.12 -7.41
N MET A 37 3.31 3.01 -7.60
CA MET A 37 4.28 2.70 -6.55
C MET A 37 5.36 3.78 -6.57
N GLN A 38 5.62 4.37 -5.41
CA GLN A 38 6.71 5.30 -5.20
C GLN A 38 7.71 4.66 -4.24
N ILE A 39 8.95 4.54 -4.69
CA ILE A 39 10.06 4.09 -3.85
C ILE A 39 10.89 5.34 -3.58
N ILE A 40 10.83 5.84 -2.34
CA ILE A 40 11.65 6.97 -1.91
C ILE A 40 12.86 6.38 -1.18
N PRO A 41 14.05 6.37 -1.83
CA PRO A 41 15.25 5.91 -1.17
C PRO A 41 15.62 6.88 -0.06
N SER A 42 15.77 6.36 1.16
CA SER A 42 16.30 7.13 2.27
C SER A 42 17.81 7.27 2.08
N TYR A 43 18.26 8.27 1.31
CA TYR A 43 19.68 8.60 1.30
C TYR A 43 20.02 9.25 2.65
N ARG A 44 20.55 8.48 3.60
CA ARG A 44 21.25 9.09 4.74
C ARG A 44 22.55 9.63 4.16
N ALA A 45 22.70 10.96 4.14
CA ALA A 45 23.92 11.62 3.75
C ALA A 45 25.11 10.96 4.49
N ARG A 46 26.06 10.48 3.70
CA ARG A 46 27.23 9.71 4.10
C ARG A 46 28.13 10.55 5.03
N GLY A 47 27.86 10.52 6.32
CA GLY A 47 28.79 10.89 7.38
C GLY A 47 29.45 9.64 7.94
N SER A 48 30.71 9.43 7.57
CA SER A 48 31.73 8.56 8.20
C SER A 48 31.29 7.28 8.96
N GLY A 49 31.58 6.11 8.35
CA GLY A 49 32.20 5.00 9.09
C GLY A 49 31.32 3.89 9.68
N ALA A 50 30.02 3.78 9.39
CA ALA A 50 29.19 2.66 9.88
C ALA A 50 28.95 1.59 8.78
N PRO A 51 29.05 0.28 9.10
CA PRO A 51 28.82 -0.79 8.14
C PRO A 51 27.33 -0.92 7.77
N GLU A 52 27.09 -1.14 6.47
CA GLU A 52 25.90 -1.77 5.87
C GLU A 52 24.55 -1.48 6.55
N SER A 53 24.12 -0.21 6.54
CA SER A 53 22.79 0.15 7.04
C SER A 53 21.71 -0.30 6.06
N THR A 54 20.82 -1.15 6.57
CA THR A 54 19.53 -1.60 6.02
C THR A 54 18.91 -0.52 5.16
N HIS A 55 18.77 -0.77 3.84
CA HIS A 55 18.08 0.15 2.94
C HIS A 55 16.62 0.27 3.40
N ASP A 56 16.32 1.37 4.07
CA ASP A 56 14.99 1.69 4.57
C ASP A 56 14.22 2.48 3.50
N ASP A 57 14.05 1.86 2.33
CA ASP A 57 13.30 2.50 1.26
C ASP A 57 11.84 2.64 1.70
N SER A 58 11.39 3.89 1.78
CA SER A 58 9.98 4.20 2.01
C SER A 58 9.22 3.88 0.73
N ILE A 59 8.46 2.79 0.74
CA ILE A 59 7.64 2.39 -0.39
C ILE A 59 6.20 2.83 -0.12
N THR A 60 5.66 3.68 -0.99
CA THR A 60 4.25 4.07 -0.99
C THR A 60 3.55 3.44 -2.18
N VAL A 61 2.37 2.87 -1.97
CA VAL A 61 1.56 2.19 -2.98
C VAL A 61 0.17 2.79 -2.97
N HIS A 62 -0.34 3.10 -4.15
CA HIS A 62 -1.68 3.62 -4.36
C HIS A 62 -2.52 2.52 -4.99
N LEU A 63 -3.56 2.08 -4.28
CA LEU A 63 -4.49 1.04 -4.70
C LEU A 63 -5.86 1.66 -4.97
N TRP A 64 -6.40 1.41 -6.15
CA TRP A 64 -7.75 1.84 -6.54
C TRP A 64 -8.69 0.65 -6.64
N GLN A 65 -9.85 0.74 -6.00
CA GLN A 65 -10.90 -0.24 -6.08
C GLN A 65 -11.66 -0.06 -7.39
N LEU A 66 -11.64 -1.09 -8.24
CA LEU A 66 -12.39 -1.13 -9.49
C LEU A 66 -13.79 -1.70 -9.25
N PRO A 67 -14.84 -1.08 -9.81
CA PRO A 67 -16.18 -1.65 -9.77
C PRO A 67 -16.24 -2.90 -10.68
N ASN A 68 -16.30 -4.08 -10.07
CA ASN A 68 -16.67 -5.37 -10.68
C ASN A 68 -15.92 -5.86 -11.95
N GLN A 69 -14.87 -5.17 -12.42
CA GLN A 69 -14.16 -5.55 -13.63
C GLN A 69 -12.67 -5.71 -13.40
N MET A 70 -12.14 -6.87 -13.80
CA MET A 70 -10.70 -7.11 -13.85
C MET A 70 -10.11 -6.29 -15.00
N PRO A 71 -9.08 -5.45 -14.74
CA PRO A 71 -8.44 -4.69 -15.80
C PRO A 71 -7.76 -5.67 -16.77
N ARG A 72 -7.96 -5.46 -18.08
CA ARG A 72 -7.36 -6.32 -19.13
C ARG A 72 -5.83 -6.28 -19.12
N SER A 73 -5.25 -5.17 -18.67
CA SER A 73 -3.81 -4.95 -18.61
C SER A 73 -3.46 -4.21 -17.32
N PRO A 74 -3.16 -4.92 -16.22
CA PRO A 74 -2.61 -4.26 -15.05
C PRO A 74 -1.18 -3.81 -15.33
N SER A 75 -0.78 -2.67 -14.75
CA SER A 75 0.57 -2.12 -14.86
C SER A 75 1.57 -3.00 -14.09
N SER A 76 1.88 -4.18 -14.62
CA SER A 76 2.68 -5.23 -13.96
C SER A 76 4.13 -4.81 -13.68
N LEU A 77 4.67 -3.87 -14.45
CA LEU A 77 6.06 -3.44 -14.36
C LEU A 77 6.35 -2.56 -13.13
N LEU A 78 5.33 -1.96 -12.52
CA LEU A 78 5.49 -0.98 -11.43
C LEU A 78 5.41 -1.59 -10.02
N VAL A 79 5.13 -2.88 -9.90
CA VAL A 79 4.61 -3.51 -8.66
C VAL A 79 5.45 -4.71 -8.21
N SER A 80 6.65 -4.84 -8.77
CA SER A 80 7.65 -5.83 -8.38
C SER A 80 8.06 -5.62 -6.91
N GLY A 81 7.90 -6.64 -6.06
CA GLY A 81 8.30 -6.59 -4.65
C GLY A 81 7.19 -6.28 -3.64
N LEU A 82 5.93 -6.22 -4.07
CA LEU A 82 4.80 -6.17 -3.15
C LEU A 82 4.50 -7.53 -2.52
N PRO A 83 4.00 -7.56 -1.27
CA PRO A 83 3.64 -8.81 -0.62
C PRO A 83 2.46 -9.49 -1.32
N ILE A 84 2.39 -10.82 -1.16
CA ILE A 84 1.33 -11.67 -1.74
C ILE A 84 0.02 -11.49 -0.96
N LYS A 85 0.10 -11.15 0.31
CA LYS A 85 -1.06 -10.86 1.15
C LYS A 85 -0.75 -9.68 2.05
N TRP A 86 -1.73 -8.78 2.19
CA TRP A 86 -1.81 -7.82 3.29
C TRP A 86 -2.94 -8.22 4.22
N GLU A 87 -2.69 -8.22 5.51
CA GLU A 87 -3.68 -8.49 6.55
C GLU A 87 -3.75 -7.32 7.50
N LEU A 88 -4.96 -6.86 7.80
CA LEU A 88 -5.19 -5.70 8.64
C LEU A 88 -4.65 -5.98 10.04
N TYR A 89 -3.76 -5.10 10.48
CA TYR A 89 -3.09 -5.09 11.76
C TYR A 89 -3.66 -3.95 12.61
N PRO A 90 -3.73 -4.10 13.94
CA PRO A 90 -4.19 -3.04 14.83
C PRO A 90 -3.49 -1.70 14.58
N GLY A 91 -4.23 -0.60 14.71
CA GLY A 91 -3.70 0.76 14.54
C GLY A 91 -3.64 1.25 13.09
N ARG A 92 -4.62 0.88 12.24
CA ARG A 92 -4.71 1.28 10.81
C ARG A 92 -3.44 0.92 10.02
N ARG A 93 -2.99 -0.32 10.17
CA ARG A 93 -1.83 -0.86 9.47
C ARG A 93 -2.20 -2.17 8.80
N TYR A 94 -1.40 -2.60 7.85
CA TYR A 94 -1.41 -3.93 7.28
C TYR A 94 -0.10 -4.62 7.55
N ARG A 95 -0.14 -5.92 7.75
CA ARG A 95 1.01 -6.79 7.80
C ARG A 95 1.10 -7.54 6.47
N GLY A 96 2.21 -7.35 5.76
CA GLY A 96 2.52 -8.10 4.56
C GLY A 96 3.05 -9.50 4.86
N THR A 97 3.00 -10.41 3.88
CA THR A 97 3.70 -11.71 3.93
C THR A 97 5.22 -11.57 4.08
N ASP A 98 5.78 -10.43 3.68
CA ASP A 98 7.19 -10.07 3.89
C ASP A 98 7.51 -9.72 5.36
N SER A 99 6.57 -9.93 6.29
CA SER A 99 6.63 -9.49 7.69
C SER A 99 6.77 -7.98 7.92
N ARG A 100 6.72 -7.18 6.84
CA ARG A 100 6.73 -5.72 6.91
C ARG A 100 5.36 -5.17 7.24
N LEU A 101 5.35 -4.10 8.03
CA LEU A 101 4.16 -3.32 8.31
C LEU A 101 3.98 -2.25 7.24
N TRP A 102 2.73 -2.00 6.88
CA TRP A 102 2.29 -1.03 5.91
C TRP A 102 1.25 -0.14 6.58
N GLU A 103 1.54 1.12 6.80
CA GLU A 103 0.59 2.07 7.36
C GLU A 103 -0.42 2.50 6.30
N ILE A 104 -1.69 2.61 6.70
CA ILE A 104 -2.74 3.23 5.88
C ILE A 104 -2.57 4.74 6.02
N VAL A 105 -1.91 5.34 5.04
CA VAL A 105 -1.68 6.79 5.01
C VAL A 105 -2.98 7.52 4.69
N ASP A 106 -3.71 6.99 3.74
CA ASP A 106 -4.94 7.60 3.25
C ASP A 106 -5.90 6.51 2.78
N HIS A 107 -7.18 6.75 3.03
CA HIS A 107 -8.27 5.92 2.55
C HIS A 107 -9.42 6.87 2.28
N ASP A 108 -9.73 7.04 1.00
CA ASP A 108 -10.70 8.02 0.52
C ASP A 108 -11.51 7.47 -0.64
N GLN A 109 -12.63 8.11 -1.00
CA GLN A 109 -13.40 7.79 -2.19
C GLN A 109 -13.29 8.92 -3.23
N VAL A 110 -12.58 8.65 -4.32
CA VAL A 110 -12.38 9.58 -5.44
C VAL A 110 -13.32 9.21 -6.58
N ILE A 111 -14.32 10.05 -6.87
CA ILE A 111 -15.20 9.93 -8.07
C ILE A 111 -15.81 8.51 -8.17
N SER A 112 -16.32 7.98 -7.06
CA SER A 112 -16.88 6.60 -6.92
C SER A 112 -15.88 5.44 -6.89
N MET A 113 -14.56 5.70 -6.90
CA MET A 113 -13.53 4.68 -6.69
C MET A 113 -12.92 4.82 -5.30
N GLU A 114 -12.84 3.71 -4.57
CA GLU A 114 -12.13 3.67 -3.29
C GLU A 114 -10.62 3.73 -3.55
N ASN A 115 -9.94 4.72 -2.98
CA ASN A 115 -8.49 4.89 -3.04
C ASN A 115 -7.89 4.53 -1.68
N LEU A 116 -6.89 3.66 -1.69
CA LEU A 116 -6.17 3.21 -0.51
C LEU A 116 -4.67 3.43 -0.73
N ILE A 117 -4.07 4.25 0.12
CA ILE A 117 -2.63 4.55 0.08
C ILE A 117 -1.94 3.83 1.23
N LEU A 118 -1.02 2.94 0.88
CA LEU A 118 -0.23 2.16 1.82
C LEU A 118 1.22 2.61 1.80
N LYS A 119 1.79 2.89 2.96
CA LYS A 119 3.21 3.22 3.11
C LYS A 119 3.91 2.17 3.95
N ARG A 120 4.95 1.57 3.40
CA ARG A 120 5.82 0.60 4.08
C ARG A 120 6.56 1.28 5.21
N LEU A 121 6.44 0.71 6.41
CA LEU A 121 7.15 1.17 7.59
C LEU A 121 8.56 0.55 7.66
N PRO A 122 9.51 1.27 8.28
CA PRO A 122 10.81 0.71 8.61
C PRO A 122 10.70 -0.57 9.43
N SER A 123 11.66 -1.47 9.27
CA SER A 123 11.76 -2.72 10.03
C SER A 123 11.96 -2.53 11.55
N GLY A 124 11.99 -1.30 12.06
CA GLY A 124 12.24 -0.96 13.47
C GLY A 124 11.11 -0.21 14.18
N SER A 125 9.95 -0.01 13.54
CA SER A 125 8.81 0.69 14.14
C SER A 125 7.93 -0.29 14.93
N HIS A 126 8.27 -0.53 16.20
CA HIS A 126 7.46 -1.32 17.14
C HIS A 126 6.59 -0.43 18.03
#